data_AF-A0A2Z6SBN4-F1
#
_entry.id   AF-A0A2Z6SBN4-F1
#
_cell.length_a   1.000
_cell.length_b   1.000
_cell.length_c   1.000
_cell.angle_alpha   90.00
_cell.angle_beta   90.00
_cell.angle_gamma   90.00
#
_symmetry.space_group_name_H-M   'P 1'
#
loop_
_entity.id
_entity.type
_entity.pdbx_description
1 polymer ?
#
loop_
_entity_poly.entity_id
_entity_poly.type
_entity_poly.pdbx_seq_one_letter_code
_entity_poly.pdbx_strand_id
1 'polypeptide(L)'
;MYIDSHDRFKETELPLIHEFHNTLKDEYHNLYLKTDVLNLADVWTEFRKMSIEYYELDSSHYVSAPSLTWDGMLKMTGTYEYLKDLPPVMKNVAIEKDWLCPYNAKLVEQLDGERFSITEKLVPHLGPRKNYVIHYQELQYYIKLGIVVDEVSEILSFDQTNWLESYITFNTEKRNEAKKAGNTFLSDFFKLMNVSVYGKTMENVHKYQDIKIMKNNNEQNEKAFLKKVRSPRFKYNRLIGLTLIGAHMGKASVTLNEPIIVRASVLELSKLHMYEFWYGYVKEKYGDKSQLGYMNTDSFIYHVETENIYKDMVK
;
A
#
# COMPACT_ATOMS: atom_id res chain seq x y z
N MET A 1 -8.95 -26.66 31.89
CA MET A 1 -9.68 -26.96 33.14
C MET A 1 -11.10 -27.35 32.75
N TYR A 2 -11.39 -28.65 32.72
CA TYR A 2 -12.70 -29.18 32.36
C TYR A 2 -13.64 -28.99 33.57
N ILE A 3 -14.78 -28.35 33.38
CA ILE A 3 -15.80 -28.22 34.42
C ILE A 3 -16.79 -29.36 34.22
N ASP A 4 -16.67 -30.34 35.11
CA ASP A 4 -17.53 -31.52 35.21
C ASP A 4 -18.64 -31.25 36.24
N SER A 5 -19.88 -31.58 35.85
CA SER A 5 -21.15 -31.34 36.56
C SER A 5 -21.80 -29.94 36.49
N HIS A 6 -23.05 -29.93 36.02
CA HIS A 6 -23.96 -28.78 35.90
C HIS A 6 -24.41 -28.22 37.26
N ASP A 7 -24.24 -29.00 38.34
CA ASP A 7 -24.69 -28.62 39.68
C ASP A 7 -23.73 -27.62 40.33
N ARG A 8 -22.43 -27.67 40.03
CA ARG A 8 -21.46 -26.66 40.50
C ARG A 8 -21.67 -25.28 39.88
N PHE A 9 -22.32 -25.21 38.71
CA PHE A 9 -22.64 -23.94 38.06
C PHE A 9 -23.76 -23.18 38.80
N LYS A 10 -24.60 -23.88 39.58
CA LYS A 10 -25.72 -23.29 40.32
C LYS A 10 -25.33 -22.76 41.70
N GLU A 11 -24.20 -23.19 42.25
CA GLU A 11 -23.73 -22.76 43.58
C GLU A 11 -22.81 -21.53 43.53
N THR A 12 -22.29 -21.17 42.36
CA THR A 12 -21.52 -19.94 42.19
C THR A 12 -22.45 -18.79 41.85
N GLU A 13 -22.84 -17.99 42.86
CA GLU A 13 -23.35 -16.64 42.60
C GLU A 13 -22.25 -15.85 41.90
N LEU A 14 -22.36 -15.73 40.58
CA LEU A 14 -21.49 -14.87 39.80
C LEU A 14 -21.74 -13.42 40.25
N PRO A 15 -20.69 -12.65 40.58
CA PRO A 15 -20.84 -11.28 41.04
C PRO A 15 -21.61 -10.46 40.00
N LEU A 16 -22.35 -9.46 40.46
CA LEU A 16 -23.11 -8.55 39.60
C LEU A 16 -22.19 -8.04 38.48
N ILE A 17 -22.70 -7.99 37.25
CA ILE A 17 -21.92 -7.75 36.02
C ILE A 17 -21.02 -6.50 36.12
N HIS A 18 -21.42 -5.52 36.92
CA HIS A 18 -20.68 -4.30 37.24
C HIS A 18 -19.39 -4.56 38.05
N GLU A 19 -19.43 -5.40 39.09
CA GLU A 19 -18.24 -5.72 39.88
C GLU A 19 -17.27 -6.61 39.10
N PHE A 20 -17.78 -7.60 38.36
CA PHE A 20 -16.96 -8.45 37.49
C PHE A 20 -16.20 -7.64 36.43
N HIS A 21 -16.82 -6.61 35.86
CA HIS A 21 -16.19 -5.74 34.86
C HIS A 21 -15.14 -4.78 35.41
N ASN A 22 -15.23 -4.38 36.68
CA ASN A 22 -14.29 -3.41 37.25
C ASN A 22 -13.00 -4.09 37.76
N THR A 23 -13.10 -5.26 38.41
CA THR A 23 -11.92 -5.94 38.97
C THR A 23 -11.08 -6.66 37.90
N LEU A 24 -11.70 -7.27 36.87
CA LEU A 24 -10.98 -7.93 35.77
C LEU A 24 -10.31 -6.95 34.80
N LYS A 25 -10.84 -5.73 34.66
CA LYS A 25 -10.28 -4.76 33.72
C LYS A 25 -8.91 -4.28 34.16
N ASP A 26 -8.68 -4.05 35.44
CA ASP A 26 -7.44 -3.41 35.88
C ASP A 26 -6.32 -4.42 36.15
N GLU A 27 -6.59 -5.51 36.86
CA GLU A 27 -5.53 -6.48 37.22
C GLU A 27 -5.06 -7.32 36.01
N TYR A 28 -6.01 -7.79 35.18
CA TYR A 28 -5.67 -8.60 34.01
C TYR A 28 -5.06 -7.75 32.89
N HIS A 29 -5.52 -6.51 32.72
CA HIS A 29 -4.89 -5.56 31.81
C HIS A 29 -3.48 -5.23 32.26
N ASN A 30 -3.24 -4.92 33.54
CA ASN A 30 -1.91 -4.61 34.04
C ASN A 30 -0.96 -5.81 33.96
N LEU A 31 -1.44 -7.03 34.23
CA LEU A 31 -0.64 -8.24 34.09
C LEU A 31 -0.32 -8.53 32.62
N TYR A 32 -1.28 -8.37 31.71
CA TYR A 32 -1.08 -8.48 30.27
C TYR A 32 -0.06 -7.45 29.79
N LEU A 33 -0.23 -6.17 30.16
CA LEU A 33 0.66 -5.08 29.77
C LEU A 33 2.08 -5.32 30.28
N LYS A 34 2.24 -5.78 31.53
CA LYS A 34 3.54 -6.08 32.11
C LYS A 34 4.22 -7.25 31.42
N THR A 35 3.47 -8.28 31.06
CA THR A 35 4.02 -9.46 30.36
C THR A 35 4.38 -9.12 28.91
N ASP A 36 3.55 -8.33 28.23
CA ASP A 36 3.78 -7.84 26.87
C ASP A 36 5.03 -6.95 26.81
N VAL A 37 5.17 -6.01 27.75
CA VAL A 37 6.34 -5.12 27.84
C VAL A 37 7.62 -5.89 28.14
N LEU A 38 7.59 -6.86 29.06
CA LEU A 38 8.78 -7.66 29.39
C LEU A 38 9.20 -8.58 28.23
N ASN A 39 8.25 -9.24 27.57
CA ASN A 39 8.55 -10.06 26.39
C ASN A 39 9.09 -9.21 25.23
N LEU A 40 8.55 -8.01 25.03
CA LEU A 40 9.04 -7.08 24.01
C LEU A 40 10.46 -6.59 24.33
N ALA A 41 10.76 -6.35 25.61
CA ALA A 41 12.09 -5.94 26.06
C ALA A 41 13.15 -7.05 25.84
N ASP A 42 12.80 -8.31 26.09
CA ASP A 42 13.70 -9.45 25.87
C ASP A 42 13.95 -9.66 24.36
N VAL A 43 12.90 -9.65 23.54
CA VAL A 43 13.02 -9.75 22.08
C VAL A 43 13.83 -8.59 21.51
N TRP A 44 13.61 -7.37 22.00
CA TRP A 44 14.37 -6.18 21.57
C TRP A 44 15.85 -6.26 21.95
N THR A 45 16.15 -6.77 23.15
CA THR A 45 17.53 -6.90 23.64
C THR A 45 18.33 -7.89 22.80
N GLU A 46 17.75 -9.04 22.47
CA GLU A 46 18.39 -10.02 21.59
C GLU A 46 18.51 -9.52 20.14
N PHE A 47 17.48 -8.83 19.63
CA PHE A 47 17.54 -8.18 18.31
C PHE A 47 18.66 -7.13 18.23
N ARG A 48 18.85 -6.32 19.27
CA ARG A 48 19.91 -5.31 19.34
C ARG A 48 21.30 -5.94 19.39
N LYS A 49 21.51 -6.98 20.21
CA LYS A 49 22.78 -7.72 20.29
C LYS A 49 23.17 -8.30 18.93
N MET A 50 22.23 -9.00 18.29
CA MET A 50 22.42 -9.56 16.94
C MET A 50 22.76 -8.48 15.92
N SER A 51 22.09 -7.32 15.98
CA SER A 51 22.31 -6.23 15.02
C SER A 51 23.71 -5.63 15.14
N ILE A 52 24.19 -5.44 16.37
CA ILE A 52 25.55 -4.97 16.64
C ILE A 52 26.59 -6.02 16.22
N GLU A 53 26.34 -7.29 16.47
CA GLU A 53 27.28 -8.36 16.13
C GLU A 53 27.44 -8.56 14.62
N TYR A 54 26.34 -8.57 13.86
CA TYR A 54 26.36 -8.92 12.43
C TYR A 54 26.54 -7.72 11.48
N TYR A 55 26.03 -6.55 11.86
CA TYR A 55 26.07 -5.36 11.00
C TYR A 55 26.98 -4.26 11.56
N GLU A 56 27.44 -4.40 12.82
CA GLU A 56 28.08 -3.33 13.60
C GLU A 56 27.21 -2.06 13.64
N LEU A 57 25.89 -2.26 13.61
CA LEU A 57 24.88 -1.20 13.65
C LEU A 57 24.02 -1.39 14.91
N ASP A 58 23.85 -0.33 15.69
CA ASP A 58 23.01 -0.37 16.87
C ASP A 58 21.55 -0.10 16.48
N SER A 59 20.69 -1.11 16.62
CA SER A 59 19.25 -1.01 16.29
C SER A 59 18.52 0.10 17.04
N SER A 60 19.05 0.59 18.16
CA SER A 60 18.48 1.71 18.92
C SER A 60 18.66 3.07 18.26
N HIS A 61 19.53 3.17 17.25
CA HIS A 61 19.67 4.39 16.44
C HIS A 61 18.74 4.41 15.22
N TYR A 62 17.91 3.37 15.04
CA TYR A 62 17.03 3.22 13.90
C TYR A 62 15.57 3.25 14.32
N VAL A 63 14.78 4.05 13.61
CA VAL A 63 13.34 4.22 13.88
C VAL A 63 12.54 2.98 13.45
N SER A 64 13.09 2.13 12.57
CA SER A 64 12.43 0.90 12.12
C SER A 64 13.42 -0.21 11.74
N ALA A 65 12.99 -1.47 11.90
CA ALA A 65 13.77 -2.63 11.49
C ALA A 65 14.11 -2.64 9.98
N PRO A 66 13.22 -2.23 9.05
CA PRO A 66 13.57 -2.06 7.64
C PRO A 66 14.70 -1.07 7.39
N SER A 67 14.75 0.05 8.12
CA SER A 67 15.82 1.06 7.99
C SER A 67 17.18 0.50 8.41
N LEU A 68 17.24 -0.19 9.55
CA LEU A 68 18.44 -0.90 10.01
C LEU A 68 18.88 -1.98 9.00
N THR A 69 17.92 -2.73 8.47
CA THR A 69 18.17 -3.80 7.51
C THR A 69 18.70 -3.27 6.18
N TRP A 70 18.22 -2.11 5.76
CA TRP A 70 18.70 -1.39 4.58
C TRP A 70 20.14 -0.90 4.76
N ASP A 71 20.45 -0.25 5.87
CA ASP A 71 21.83 0.19 6.16
C ASP A 71 22.80 -1.01 6.32
N GLY A 72 22.35 -2.10 6.93
CA GLY A 72 23.11 -3.35 6.99
C GLY A 72 23.39 -3.94 5.61
N MET A 73 22.41 -3.91 4.70
CA MET A 73 22.57 -4.33 3.31
C MET A 73 23.53 -3.39 2.55
N LEU A 74 23.41 -2.07 2.73
CA LEU A 74 24.25 -1.06 2.07
C LEU A 74 25.72 -1.19 2.48
N LYS A 75 25.98 -1.41 3.77
CA LYS A 75 27.32 -1.63 4.31
C LYS A 75 27.97 -2.91 3.75
N MET A 76 27.17 -3.94 3.47
CA MET A 76 27.65 -5.20 2.89
C MET A 76 27.89 -5.18 1.37
N THR A 77 27.31 -4.22 0.62
CA THR A 77 27.23 -4.31 -0.86
C THR A 77 27.92 -3.20 -1.65
N GLY A 78 28.25 -2.05 -1.07
CA GLY A 78 29.26 -1.13 -1.62
C GLY A 78 29.02 -0.44 -2.98
N THR A 79 27.79 -0.21 -3.48
CA THR A 79 27.55 0.35 -4.85
C THR A 79 26.69 1.63 -4.96
N TYR A 80 27.20 2.69 -5.62
CA TYR A 80 26.62 3.95 -6.23
C TYR A 80 25.71 4.93 -5.45
N GLU A 81 26.29 5.98 -4.86
CA GLU A 81 25.71 6.79 -3.75
C GLU A 81 24.51 7.71 -4.06
N TYR A 82 24.38 8.26 -5.27
CA TYR A 82 23.43 9.36 -5.49
C TYR A 82 21.96 8.93 -5.71
N LEU A 83 21.70 7.90 -6.52
CA LEU A 83 20.34 7.41 -6.82
C LEU A 83 19.90 6.27 -5.90
N LYS A 84 20.76 5.90 -4.93
CA LYS A 84 20.57 4.74 -4.06
C LYS A 84 19.35 4.87 -3.16
N ASP A 85 19.05 6.10 -2.74
CA ASP A 85 17.97 6.38 -1.79
C ASP A 85 16.59 6.22 -2.41
N LEU A 86 16.42 6.64 -3.68
CA LEU A 86 15.16 6.52 -4.39
C LEU A 86 15.39 6.19 -5.87
N PRO A 87 15.61 4.91 -6.20
CA PRO A 87 15.80 4.49 -7.58
C PRO A 87 14.59 4.87 -8.46
N PRO A 88 14.80 5.63 -9.56
CA PRO A 88 13.74 5.94 -10.51
C PRO A 88 13.24 4.68 -11.24
N VAL A 89 12.09 4.77 -11.93
CA VAL A 89 11.54 3.69 -12.77
C VAL A 89 11.13 2.44 -11.96
N MET A 90 10.13 2.60 -11.09
CA MET A 90 9.56 1.52 -10.26
C MET A 90 8.85 0.46 -11.12
N LYS A 91 9.14 -0.83 -10.90
CA LYS A 91 8.48 -1.94 -11.63
C LYS A 91 7.98 -3.02 -10.68
N ASN A 92 6.89 -3.68 -11.04
CA ASN A 92 6.51 -4.93 -10.39
C ASN A 92 7.54 -6.01 -10.73
N VAL A 93 8.22 -6.51 -9.72
CA VAL A 93 9.22 -7.56 -9.84
C VAL A 93 8.85 -8.68 -8.89
N ALA A 94 8.92 -9.91 -9.39
CA ALA A 94 8.87 -11.11 -8.58
C ALA A 94 10.13 -11.16 -7.71
N ILE A 95 9.98 -10.93 -6.40
CA ILE A 95 11.14 -10.96 -5.49
C ILE A 95 11.57 -12.41 -5.34
N GLU A 96 12.81 -12.70 -5.72
CA GLU A 96 13.42 -14.02 -5.55
C GLU A 96 14.03 -14.16 -4.15
N LYS A 97 14.22 -15.39 -3.67
CA LYS A 97 14.68 -15.66 -2.29
C LYS A 97 16.11 -15.16 -2.04
N ASP A 98 16.93 -15.16 -3.07
CA ASP A 98 18.32 -14.67 -3.10
C ASP A 98 18.41 -13.13 -3.09
N TRP A 99 17.31 -12.42 -3.35
CA TRP A 99 17.24 -10.95 -3.22
C TRP A 99 16.93 -10.52 -1.78
N LEU A 100 16.61 -11.46 -0.89
CA LEU A 100 16.41 -11.18 0.52
C LEU A 100 17.74 -10.85 1.16
N CYS A 101 17.74 -9.84 2.02
CA CYS A 101 18.87 -9.61 2.90
C CYS A 101 19.05 -10.81 3.87
N PRO A 102 20.26 -11.01 4.42
CA PRO A 102 20.55 -12.14 5.30
C PRO A 102 19.60 -12.28 6.51
N TYR A 103 19.14 -11.16 7.08
CA TYR A 103 18.16 -11.17 8.16
C TYR A 103 16.80 -11.72 7.72
N ASN A 104 16.25 -11.21 6.60
CA ASN A 104 14.96 -11.66 6.09
C ASN A 104 15.02 -13.11 5.62
N ALA A 105 16.15 -13.55 5.04
CA ALA A 105 16.38 -14.94 4.68
C ALA A 105 16.31 -15.85 5.92
N LYS A 106 17.02 -15.49 7.01
CA LYS A 106 16.95 -16.21 8.30
C LYS A 106 15.54 -16.21 8.90
N LEU A 107 14.81 -15.10 8.80
CA LEU A 107 13.45 -14.99 9.32
C LEU A 107 12.47 -15.91 8.58
N VAL A 108 12.59 -16.02 7.25
CA VAL A 108 11.80 -16.94 6.42
C VAL A 108 12.11 -18.41 6.76
N GLU A 109 13.38 -18.72 7.03
CA GLU A 109 13.79 -20.06 7.48
C GLU A 109 13.21 -20.40 8.86
N GLN A 110 13.20 -19.45 9.80
CA GLN A 110 12.77 -19.68 11.18
C GLN A 110 11.24 -19.65 11.38
N LEU A 111 10.52 -18.78 10.68
CA LEU A 111 9.08 -18.54 10.93
C LEU A 111 8.16 -19.31 9.99
N ASP A 112 8.58 -19.62 8.76
CA ASP A 112 7.69 -20.17 7.73
C ASP A 112 8.16 -21.55 7.20
N GLY A 113 9.11 -22.19 7.89
CA GLY A 113 9.62 -23.52 7.53
C GLY A 113 10.13 -23.57 6.08
N GLU A 114 10.87 -22.53 5.67
CA GLU A 114 11.40 -22.29 4.31
C GLU A 114 10.37 -21.99 3.21
N ARG A 115 9.07 -21.84 3.54
CA ARG A 115 8.06 -21.47 2.55
C ARG A 115 8.25 -20.01 2.14
N PHE A 116 8.75 -19.80 0.94
CA PHE A 116 8.82 -18.49 0.31
C PHE A 116 7.91 -18.47 -0.93
N SER A 117 6.82 -17.70 -0.86
CA SER A 117 5.96 -17.48 -2.02
C SER A 117 6.48 -16.30 -2.84
N ILE A 118 6.89 -16.61 -4.07
CA ILE A 118 7.27 -15.58 -5.04
C ILE A 118 6.04 -14.69 -5.26
N THR A 119 6.16 -13.45 -4.85
CA THR A 119 5.11 -12.45 -4.96
C THR A 119 5.64 -11.27 -5.73
N GLU A 120 4.90 -10.82 -6.75
CA GLU A 120 5.22 -9.58 -7.43
C GLU A 120 4.99 -8.41 -6.49
N LYS A 121 6.02 -7.59 -6.29
CA LYS A 121 5.93 -6.33 -5.55
C LYS A 121 6.44 -5.20 -6.42
N LEU A 122 5.86 -4.01 -6.23
CA LEU A 122 6.38 -2.79 -6.83
C LEU A 122 7.67 -2.41 -6.10
N VAL A 123 8.81 -2.49 -6.78
CA VAL A 123 10.13 -2.32 -6.16
C VAL A 123 10.95 -1.26 -6.92
N PRO A 124 11.58 -0.31 -6.21
CA PRO A 124 12.69 0.46 -6.76
C PRO A 124 13.93 -0.43 -6.88
N HIS A 125 14.49 -0.55 -8.07
CA HIS A 125 15.79 -1.21 -8.26
C HIS A 125 16.66 -0.40 -9.21
N LEU A 126 17.93 -0.75 -9.39
CA LEU A 126 18.81 -0.06 -10.36
C LEU A 126 19.11 -0.93 -11.60
N GLY A 127 18.55 -2.14 -11.67
CA GLY A 127 18.72 -3.05 -12.81
C GLY A 127 18.09 -2.56 -14.12
N PRO A 128 18.36 -3.22 -15.26
CA PRO A 128 17.81 -2.81 -16.56
C PRO A 128 16.29 -2.97 -16.62
N ARG A 129 15.62 -2.10 -17.39
CA ARG A 129 14.17 -2.19 -17.63
C ARG A 129 13.89 -2.48 -19.09
N LYS A 130 13.10 -3.53 -19.32
CA LYS A 130 12.55 -3.88 -20.64
C LYS A 130 11.06 -3.59 -20.69
N ASN A 131 10.59 -3.08 -21.83
CA ASN A 131 9.19 -2.77 -22.15
C ASN A 131 8.53 -1.89 -21.08
N TYR A 132 9.24 -0.84 -20.65
CA TYR A 132 8.71 0.11 -19.65
C TYR A 132 7.99 1.25 -20.36
N VAL A 133 6.74 1.50 -19.98
CA VAL A 133 5.94 2.62 -20.47
C VAL A 133 6.15 3.80 -19.52
N ILE A 134 6.44 4.98 -20.07
CA ILE A 134 6.77 6.19 -19.31
C ILE A 134 6.30 7.44 -20.03
N HIS A 135 5.84 8.44 -19.27
CA HIS A 135 5.55 9.76 -19.79
C HIS A 135 6.84 10.46 -20.26
N TYR A 136 6.76 11.18 -21.38
CA TYR A 136 7.96 11.83 -21.94
C TYR A 136 8.62 12.83 -20.96
N GLN A 137 7.83 13.54 -20.14
CA GLN A 137 8.37 14.48 -19.14
C GLN A 137 9.12 13.76 -18.00
N GLU A 138 8.57 12.64 -17.52
CA GLU A 138 9.23 11.82 -16.51
C GLU A 138 10.52 11.22 -17.07
N LEU A 139 10.50 10.74 -18.32
CA LEU A 139 11.68 10.25 -19.01
C LEU A 139 12.76 11.33 -19.18
N GLN A 140 12.39 12.54 -19.59
CA GLN A 140 13.33 13.66 -19.69
C GLN A 140 14.00 13.97 -18.36
N TYR A 141 13.25 13.94 -17.26
CA TYR A 141 13.82 14.16 -15.94
C TYR A 141 14.76 13.03 -15.52
N TYR A 142 14.38 11.78 -15.78
CA TYR A 142 15.20 10.61 -15.50
C TYR A 142 16.52 10.59 -16.30
N ILE A 143 16.51 11.05 -17.55
CA ILE A 143 17.73 11.21 -18.34
C ILE A 143 18.65 12.26 -17.69
N LYS A 144 18.10 13.37 -17.16
CA LYS A 144 18.89 14.36 -16.40
C LYS A 144 19.52 13.77 -15.13
N LEU A 145 18.84 12.82 -14.49
CA LEU A 145 19.37 12.08 -13.34
C LEU A 145 20.43 11.03 -13.72
N GLY A 146 20.67 10.81 -15.02
CA GLY A 146 21.69 9.88 -15.51
C GLY A 146 21.16 8.53 -15.97
N ILE A 147 19.84 8.36 -16.15
CA ILE A 147 19.31 7.16 -16.80
C ILE A 147 19.67 7.17 -18.29
N VAL A 148 20.23 6.06 -18.75
CA VAL A 148 20.52 5.83 -20.17
C VAL A 148 19.37 5.05 -20.81
N VAL A 149 18.96 5.48 -22.00
CA VAL A 149 17.93 4.81 -22.80
C VAL A 149 18.60 4.01 -23.91
N ASP A 150 18.36 2.70 -23.94
CA ASP A 150 18.91 1.81 -24.96
C ASP A 150 18.10 1.86 -26.27
N GLU A 151 16.78 1.70 -26.19
CA GLU A 151 15.87 1.64 -27.34
C GLU A 151 14.48 2.19 -27.00
N VAL A 152 13.84 2.86 -27.96
CA VAL A 152 12.43 3.28 -27.90
C VAL A 152 11.63 2.50 -28.94
N SER A 153 10.79 1.57 -28.49
CA SER A 153 10.05 0.67 -29.39
C SER A 153 8.76 1.29 -29.94
N GLU A 154 8.02 2.05 -29.13
CA GLU A 154 6.71 2.59 -29.48
C GLU A 154 6.50 4.00 -28.89
N ILE A 155 5.76 4.85 -29.60
CA ILE A 155 5.42 6.21 -29.16
C ILE A 155 3.93 6.45 -29.36
N LEU A 156 3.26 6.87 -28.30
CA LEU A 156 1.88 7.36 -28.35
C LEU A 156 1.87 8.87 -28.16
N SER A 157 1.37 9.59 -29.15
CA SER A 157 1.25 11.06 -29.12
C SER A 157 -0.22 11.47 -28.97
N PHE A 158 -0.46 12.54 -28.21
CA PHE A 158 -1.78 13.08 -27.95
C PHE A 158 -1.71 14.59 -27.67
N ASP A 159 -2.78 15.30 -28.00
CA ASP A 159 -2.97 16.69 -27.61
C ASP A 159 -3.47 16.78 -26.17
N GLN A 160 -3.04 17.83 -25.46
CA GLN A 160 -3.42 18.06 -24.07
C GLN A 160 -4.00 19.45 -23.86
N THR A 161 -5.04 19.55 -23.05
CA THR A 161 -5.66 20.80 -22.60
C THR A 161 -6.02 20.70 -21.12
N ASN A 162 -6.25 21.84 -20.47
CA ASN A 162 -6.69 21.98 -19.09
C ASN A 162 -8.19 21.70 -18.91
N TRP A 163 -8.76 20.72 -19.61
CA TRP A 163 -10.21 20.47 -19.67
C TRP A 163 -10.85 20.12 -18.32
N LEU A 164 -10.08 19.62 -17.34
CA LEU A 164 -10.54 19.37 -15.97
C LEU A 164 -10.42 20.56 -15.01
N GLU A 165 -9.76 21.65 -15.41
CA GLU A 165 -9.42 22.75 -14.50
C GLU A 165 -10.65 23.34 -13.83
N SER A 166 -11.68 23.70 -14.60
CA SER A 166 -12.90 24.29 -14.06
C SER A 166 -13.59 23.38 -13.02
N TYR A 167 -13.58 22.06 -13.24
CA TYR A 167 -14.13 21.08 -12.33
C TYR A 167 -13.32 20.95 -11.03
N ILE A 168 -11.99 20.86 -11.14
CA ILE A 168 -11.10 20.74 -9.99
C ILE A 168 -11.12 22.03 -9.15
N THR A 169 -11.11 23.19 -9.79
CA THR A 169 -11.20 24.50 -9.13
C THR A 169 -12.50 24.62 -8.36
N PHE A 170 -13.64 24.33 -8.99
CA PHE A 170 -14.94 24.35 -8.33
C PHE A 170 -14.99 23.45 -7.07
N ASN A 171 -14.53 22.20 -7.17
CA ASN A 171 -14.54 21.28 -6.03
C ASN A 171 -13.57 21.74 -4.92
N THR A 172 -12.45 22.34 -5.29
CA THR A 172 -11.46 22.86 -4.33
C THR A 172 -12.01 24.05 -3.55
N GLU A 173 -12.67 24.99 -4.24
CA GLU A 173 -13.36 26.13 -3.64
C GLU A 173 -14.45 25.67 -2.66
N LYS A 174 -15.33 24.77 -3.11
CA LYS A 174 -16.40 24.23 -2.27
C LYS A 174 -15.89 23.46 -1.06
N ARG A 175 -14.79 22.70 -1.22
CA ARG A 175 -14.12 22.04 -0.10
C ARG A 175 -13.59 23.05 0.92
N ASN A 176 -13.00 24.15 0.46
CA ASN A 176 -12.46 25.19 1.35
C ASN A 176 -13.58 25.95 2.08
N GLU A 177 -14.69 26.26 1.39
CA GLU A 177 -15.90 26.81 2.02
C GLU A 177 -16.44 25.87 3.11
N ALA A 178 -16.57 24.58 2.82
CA ALA A 178 -17.04 23.57 3.78
C ALA A 178 -16.13 23.48 5.01
N LYS A 179 -14.80 23.49 4.81
CA LYS A 179 -13.83 23.51 5.91
C LYS A 179 -13.97 24.75 6.79
N LYS A 180 -14.12 25.93 6.19
CA LYS A 180 -14.34 27.19 6.92
C LYS A 180 -15.63 27.17 7.72
N ALA A 181 -16.67 26.53 7.19
CA ALA A 181 -17.95 26.32 7.87
C ALA A 181 -17.93 25.18 8.91
N GLY A 182 -16.81 24.48 9.09
CA GLY A 182 -16.70 23.34 10.01
C GLY A 182 -17.48 22.09 9.56
N ASN A 183 -17.91 22.01 8.31
CA ASN A 183 -18.67 20.89 7.77
C ASN A 183 -17.73 19.82 7.19
N THR A 184 -17.40 18.83 8.02
CA THR A 184 -16.50 17.72 7.66
C THR A 184 -17.06 16.87 6.52
N PHE A 185 -18.37 16.56 6.55
CA PHE A 185 -19.03 15.77 5.51
C PHE A 185 -18.87 16.39 4.12
N LEU A 186 -19.17 17.69 3.98
CA LEU A 186 -19.06 18.36 2.69
C LEU A 186 -17.61 18.48 2.23
N SER A 187 -16.68 18.75 3.14
CA SER A 187 -15.25 18.77 2.83
C SER A 187 -14.78 17.42 2.25
N ASP A 188 -15.21 16.32 2.85
CA ASP A 188 -14.85 14.97 2.40
C ASP A 188 -15.57 14.59 1.10
N PHE A 189 -16.82 15.02 0.92
CA PHE A 189 -17.56 14.86 -0.32
C PHE A 189 -16.83 15.51 -1.51
N PHE A 190 -16.47 16.79 -1.41
CA PHE A 190 -15.77 17.49 -2.51
C PHE A 190 -14.36 16.94 -2.74
N LYS A 191 -13.68 16.44 -1.69
CA LYS A 191 -12.43 15.68 -1.86
C LYS A 191 -12.67 14.41 -2.68
N LEU A 192 -13.71 13.66 -2.36
CA LEU A 192 -14.06 12.42 -3.04
C LEU A 192 -14.44 12.68 -4.51
N MET A 193 -15.11 13.78 -4.83
CA MET A 193 -15.46 14.12 -6.21
C MET A 193 -14.20 14.19 -7.09
N ASN A 194 -13.14 14.87 -6.65
CA ASN A 194 -11.87 14.91 -7.37
C ASN A 194 -11.19 13.53 -7.48
N VAL A 195 -11.13 12.77 -6.38
CA VAL A 195 -10.50 11.44 -6.36
C VAL A 195 -11.27 10.43 -7.21
N SER A 196 -12.60 10.53 -7.26
CA SER A 196 -13.48 9.59 -7.96
C SER A 196 -13.36 9.69 -9.48
N VAL A 197 -13.17 10.90 -10.02
CA VAL A 197 -12.91 11.08 -11.46
C VAL A 197 -11.64 10.33 -11.86
N TYR A 198 -10.56 10.47 -11.08
CA TYR A 198 -9.32 9.72 -11.31
C TYR A 198 -9.51 8.20 -11.17
N GLY A 199 -10.30 7.74 -10.20
CA GLY A 199 -10.61 6.32 -10.04
C GLY A 199 -11.42 5.75 -11.19
N LYS A 200 -12.38 6.53 -11.72
CA LYS A 200 -13.27 6.15 -12.81
C LYS A 200 -12.50 5.89 -14.11
N THR A 201 -11.49 6.71 -14.43
CA THR A 201 -10.68 6.54 -15.65
C THR A 201 -9.78 5.30 -15.64
N MET A 202 -9.64 4.59 -14.50
CA MET A 202 -8.94 3.30 -14.40
C MET A 202 -9.88 2.09 -14.34
N GLU A 203 -11.17 2.29 -14.50
CA GLU A 203 -12.10 1.23 -14.17
C GLU A 203 -11.87 0.00 -15.04
N ASN A 204 -11.58 -1.13 -14.39
CA ASN A 204 -11.33 -2.36 -15.12
C ASN A 204 -12.66 -2.99 -15.54
N VAL A 205 -13.14 -2.58 -16.72
CA VAL A 205 -14.36 -3.07 -17.34
C VAL A 205 -14.36 -4.59 -17.59
N HIS A 206 -13.20 -5.27 -17.60
CA HIS A 206 -13.15 -6.74 -17.67
C HIS A 206 -13.64 -7.43 -16.39
N LYS A 207 -13.59 -6.72 -15.26
CA LYS A 207 -14.11 -7.23 -13.99
C LYS A 207 -15.63 -7.12 -13.92
N TYR A 208 -16.28 -6.43 -14.86
CA TYR A 208 -17.73 -6.32 -14.90
C TYR A 208 -18.40 -7.68 -15.06
N GLN A 209 -19.53 -7.82 -14.37
CA GLN A 209 -20.30 -9.05 -14.35
C GLN A 209 -21.76 -8.73 -14.57
N ASP A 210 -22.45 -9.61 -15.30
CA ASP A 210 -23.90 -9.65 -15.33
C ASP A 210 -24.36 -10.52 -14.16
N ILE A 211 -25.04 -9.92 -13.19
CA ILE A 211 -25.65 -10.66 -12.09
C ILE A 211 -27.10 -10.96 -12.46
N LYS A 212 -27.45 -12.25 -12.50
CA LYS A 212 -28.83 -12.69 -12.71
C LYS A 212 -29.40 -13.19 -11.40
N ILE A 213 -30.32 -12.42 -10.83
CA ILE A 213 -31.05 -12.81 -9.62
C ILE A 213 -32.20 -13.73 -10.04
N MET A 214 -32.23 -14.92 -9.48
CA MET A 214 -33.20 -15.97 -9.80
C MET A 214 -33.82 -16.49 -8.51
N LYS A 215 -35.10 -16.86 -8.55
CA LYS A 215 -35.73 -17.58 -7.44
C LYS A 215 -35.13 -18.98 -7.34
N ASN A 216 -35.17 -19.58 -6.16
CA ASN A 216 -34.70 -20.95 -5.90
C ASN A 216 -35.71 -21.73 -5.05
N ASN A 217 -36.98 -21.72 -5.47
CA ASN A 217 -38.09 -22.21 -4.65
C ASN A 217 -38.78 -23.45 -5.22
N ASN A 218 -38.41 -23.87 -6.44
CA ASN A 218 -39.01 -25.03 -7.10
C ASN A 218 -38.04 -25.61 -8.14
N GLU A 219 -38.31 -26.83 -8.60
CA GLU A 219 -37.47 -27.53 -9.59
C GLU A 219 -37.33 -26.77 -10.92
N GLN A 220 -38.35 -26.00 -11.33
CA GLN A 220 -38.29 -25.21 -12.56
C GLN A 220 -37.24 -24.11 -12.47
N ASN A 221 -37.17 -23.43 -11.32
CA ASN A 221 -36.19 -22.40 -11.03
C ASN A 221 -34.78 -22.97 -10.97
N GLU A 222 -34.62 -24.15 -10.36
CA GLU A 222 -33.35 -24.87 -10.30
C GLU A 222 -32.85 -25.25 -11.71
N LYS A 223 -33.72 -25.80 -12.56
CA LYS A 223 -33.40 -26.09 -13.97
C LYS A 223 -32.97 -24.83 -14.73
N ALA A 224 -33.65 -23.71 -14.51
CA ALA A 224 -33.29 -22.43 -15.11
C ALA A 224 -31.91 -21.92 -14.63
N PHE A 225 -31.60 -22.11 -13.34
CA PHE A 225 -30.29 -21.77 -12.77
C PHE A 225 -29.18 -22.68 -13.32
N LEU A 226 -29.40 -23.99 -13.40
CA LEU A 226 -28.45 -24.94 -13.99
C LEU A 226 -28.13 -24.61 -15.46
N LYS A 227 -29.09 -24.08 -16.22
CA LYS A 227 -28.85 -23.56 -17.57
C LYS A 227 -27.86 -22.39 -17.58
N LYS A 228 -27.80 -21.57 -16.52
CA LYS A 228 -26.79 -20.50 -16.37
C LYS A 228 -25.44 -21.08 -15.99
N VAL A 229 -25.38 -22.03 -15.06
CA VAL A 229 -24.13 -22.70 -14.65
C VAL A 229 -23.41 -23.34 -15.82
N ARG A 230 -24.16 -23.93 -16.76
CA ARG A 230 -23.61 -24.54 -17.99
C ARG A 230 -23.06 -23.54 -19.02
N SER A 231 -23.26 -22.23 -18.81
CA SER A 231 -22.71 -21.22 -19.72
C SER A 231 -21.22 -21.05 -19.45
N PRO A 232 -20.37 -20.89 -20.48
CA PRO A 232 -18.95 -20.56 -20.30
C PRO A 232 -18.74 -19.19 -19.64
N ARG A 233 -19.79 -18.37 -19.58
CA ARG A 233 -19.78 -17.08 -18.91
C ARG A 233 -20.00 -17.21 -17.40
N PHE A 234 -20.44 -18.35 -16.89
CA PHE A 234 -20.69 -18.50 -15.45
C PHE A 234 -19.37 -18.42 -14.67
N LYS A 235 -19.35 -17.63 -13.59
CA LYS A 235 -18.19 -17.52 -12.70
C LYS A 235 -18.45 -18.21 -11.38
N TYR A 236 -19.49 -17.78 -10.68
CA TYR A 236 -19.89 -18.33 -9.39
C TYR A 236 -21.35 -17.99 -9.09
N ASN A 237 -21.89 -18.60 -8.04
CA ASN A 237 -23.19 -18.24 -7.50
C ASN A 237 -23.06 -17.64 -6.09
N ARG A 238 -24.07 -16.88 -5.70
CA ARG A 238 -24.21 -16.35 -4.36
C ARG A 238 -25.65 -16.48 -3.92
N LEU A 239 -25.91 -17.16 -2.81
CA LEU A 239 -27.24 -17.19 -2.22
C LEU A 239 -27.57 -15.81 -1.64
N ILE A 240 -28.78 -15.33 -1.91
CA ILE A 240 -29.30 -14.06 -1.42
C ILE A 240 -30.54 -14.40 -0.58
N GLY A 241 -30.32 -14.62 0.71
CA GLY A 241 -31.36 -15.16 1.59
C GLY A 241 -31.73 -16.61 1.25
N LEU A 242 -32.91 -17.04 1.67
CA LEU A 242 -33.35 -18.45 1.57
C LEU A 242 -33.93 -18.82 0.20
N THR A 243 -34.36 -17.84 -0.59
CA THR A 243 -35.21 -18.07 -1.77
C THR A 243 -34.65 -17.49 -3.07
N LEU A 244 -33.52 -16.78 -3.01
CA LEU A 244 -32.90 -16.18 -4.19
C LEU A 244 -31.45 -16.64 -4.35
N ILE A 245 -31.03 -16.76 -5.60
CA ILE A 245 -29.66 -17.04 -6.00
C ILE A 245 -29.23 -16.04 -7.05
N GLY A 246 -28.09 -15.39 -6.82
CA GLY A 246 -27.40 -14.56 -7.80
C GLY A 246 -26.43 -15.43 -8.60
N ALA A 247 -26.69 -15.61 -9.88
CA ALA A 247 -25.72 -16.19 -10.82
C ALA A 247 -24.82 -15.07 -11.35
N HIS A 248 -23.54 -15.10 -10.98
CA HIS A 248 -22.53 -14.14 -11.45
C HIS A 248 -21.95 -14.61 -12.77
N MET A 249 -22.17 -13.83 -13.83
CA MET A 249 -21.75 -14.15 -15.19
C MET A 249 -20.72 -13.13 -15.67
N GLY A 250 -19.65 -13.55 -16.34
CA GLY A 250 -18.80 -12.67 -17.14
C GLY A 250 -19.58 -12.03 -18.29
N LYS A 251 -19.09 -10.88 -18.77
CA LYS A 251 -19.61 -10.21 -19.97
C LYS A 251 -19.24 -11.01 -21.23
N ALA A 252 -20.12 -11.02 -22.23
CA ALA A 252 -19.83 -11.65 -23.53
C ALA A 252 -18.93 -10.78 -24.41
N SER A 253 -19.10 -9.47 -24.32
CA SER A 253 -18.28 -8.45 -24.94
C SER A 253 -18.01 -7.34 -23.93
N VAL A 254 -16.84 -6.74 -24.01
CA VAL A 254 -16.41 -5.64 -23.16
C VAL A 254 -15.99 -4.51 -24.08
N THR A 255 -16.58 -3.32 -23.89
CA THR A 255 -16.18 -2.11 -24.60
C THR A 255 -15.10 -1.42 -23.78
N LEU A 256 -13.97 -1.10 -24.40
CA LEU A 256 -12.90 -0.33 -23.76
C LEU A 256 -13.15 1.16 -24.00
N ASN A 257 -13.95 1.78 -23.14
CA ASN A 257 -14.38 3.17 -23.24
C ASN A 257 -13.83 4.06 -22.10
N GLU A 258 -12.97 3.51 -21.25
CA GLU A 258 -12.36 4.27 -20.15
C GLU A 258 -11.07 4.94 -20.64
N PRO A 259 -10.86 6.25 -20.36
CA PRO A 259 -9.71 7.00 -20.84
C PRO A 259 -8.47 6.71 -19.98
N ILE A 260 -7.94 5.49 -20.09
CA ILE A 260 -6.81 4.98 -19.29
C ILE A 260 -5.57 5.88 -19.40
N ILE A 261 -5.36 6.50 -20.56
CA ILE A 261 -4.22 7.40 -20.81
C ILE A 261 -4.22 8.60 -19.87
N VAL A 262 -5.39 9.18 -19.56
CA VAL A 262 -5.52 10.32 -18.64
C VAL A 262 -4.94 9.96 -17.28
N ARG A 263 -5.27 8.75 -16.79
CA ARG A 263 -4.71 8.28 -15.53
C ARG A 263 -3.23 7.98 -15.61
N ALA A 264 -2.78 7.31 -16.66
CA ALA A 264 -1.36 7.00 -16.82
C ALA A 264 -0.52 8.27 -16.74
N SER A 265 -0.92 9.31 -17.48
CA SER A 265 -0.28 10.63 -17.45
C SER A 265 -0.35 11.29 -16.05
N VAL A 266 -1.53 11.33 -15.41
CA VAL A 266 -1.65 11.95 -14.07
C VAL A 266 -0.77 11.23 -13.03
N LEU A 267 -0.70 9.90 -13.06
CA LEU A 267 0.12 9.11 -12.16
C LEU A 267 1.63 9.37 -12.39
N GLU A 268 2.06 9.40 -13.64
CA GLU A 268 3.46 9.62 -14.02
C GLU A 268 3.91 11.05 -13.72
N LEU A 269 3.05 12.04 -13.96
CA LEU A 269 3.30 13.44 -13.58
C LEU A 269 3.33 13.61 -12.05
N SER A 270 2.50 12.88 -11.30
CA SER A 270 2.56 12.87 -9.84
C SER A 270 3.89 12.28 -9.33
N LYS A 271 4.40 11.22 -9.96
CA LYS A 271 5.73 10.69 -9.64
C LYS A 271 6.81 11.71 -9.94
N LEU A 272 6.77 12.32 -11.14
CA LEU A 272 7.72 13.35 -11.54
C LEU A 272 7.80 14.46 -10.48
N HIS A 273 6.66 14.95 -9.99
CA HIS A 273 6.62 15.96 -8.93
C HIS A 273 7.35 15.52 -7.64
N MET A 274 7.17 14.26 -7.23
CA MET A 274 7.86 13.69 -6.08
C MET A 274 9.38 13.59 -6.31
N TYR A 275 9.79 13.14 -7.50
CA TYR A 275 11.21 13.05 -7.86
C TYR A 275 11.88 14.42 -8.01
N GLU A 276 11.19 15.40 -8.58
CA GLU A 276 11.66 16.78 -8.70
C GLU A 276 11.87 17.42 -7.32
N PHE A 277 10.97 17.16 -6.37
CA PHE A 277 11.16 17.61 -5.00
C PHE A 277 12.37 16.93 -4.35
N TRP A 278 12.48 15.60 -4.44
CA TRP A 278 13.57 14.87 -3.79
C TRP A 278 14.94 15.19 -4.39
N TYR A 279 15.10 14.99 -5.70
CA TYR A 279 16.39 15.16 -6.36
C TYR A 279 16.67 16.60 -6.75
N GLY A 280 15.65 17.37 -7.13
CA GLY A 280 15.82 18.75 -7.59
C GLY A 280 15.75 19.81 -6.50
N TYR A 281 15.27 19.48 -5.30
CA TYR A 281 15.25 20.44 -4.17
C TYR A 281 16.01 19.89 -2.95
N VAL A 282 15.61 18.74 -2.40
CA VAL A 282 16.20 18.22 -1.16
C VAL A 282 17.67 17.83 -1.36
N LYS A 283 17.97 16.97 -2.35
CA LYS A 283 19.34 16.52 -2.63
C LYS A 283 20.23 17.64 -3.15
N GLU A 284 19.72 18.57 -3.97
CA GLU A 284 20.50 19.74 -4.38
C GLU A 284 20.89 20.64 -3.20
N LYS A 285 19.99 20.82 -2.23
CA LYS A 285 20.21 21.72 -1.11
C LYS A 285 21.07 21.12 0.00
N TYR A 286 20.86 19.84 0.30
CA TYR A 286 21.46 19.19 1.47
C TYR A 286 22.50 18.13 1.12
N GLY A 287 22.51 17.62 -0.12
CA GLY A 287 23.44 16.57 -0.56
C GLY A 287 23.42 15.37 0.39
N ASP A 288 24.59 14.99 0.86
CA ASP A 288 24.80 13.84 1.75
C ASP A 288 24.25 14.05 3.17
N LYS A 289 23.90 15.29 3.53
CA LYS A 289 23.22 15.60 4.79
C LYS A 289 21.72 15.28 4.77
N SER A 290 21.23 14.67 3.69
CA SER A 290 19.85 14.24 3.56
C SER A 290 19.77 12.74 3.29
N GLN A 291 18.92 12.05 4.07
CA GLN A 291 18.69 10.62 3.95
C GLN A 291 17.20 10.34 3.85
N LEU A 292 16.80 9.59 2.82
CA LEU A 292 15.40 9.20 2.67
C LEU A 292 15.04 8.12 3.68
N GLY A 293 13.96 8.31 4.44
CA GLY A 293 13.40 7.30 5.33
C GLY A 293 12.27 6.52 4.68
N TYR A 294 11.30 7.22 4.09
CA TYR A 294 10.11 6.62 3.49
C TYR A 294 9.48 7.56 2.46
N MET A 295 8.80 6.98 1.47
CA MET A 295 7.98 7.70 0.51
C MET A 295 6.63 7.00 0.38
N ASN A 296 5.55 7.78 0.37
CA ASN A 296 4.23 7.28 0.04
C ASN A 296 3.43 8.30 -0.77
N THR A 297 3.18 7.99 -2.03
CA THR A 297 2.27 8.67 -2.97
C THR A 297 2.47 10.19 -3.13
N ASP A 298 2.24 10.95 -2.07
CA ASP A 298 2.28 12.41 -1.94
C ASP A 298 3.11 12.89 -0.74
N SER A 299 3.84 12.01 -0.07
CA SER A 299 4.58 12.32 1.16
C SER A 299 5.96 11.69 1.19
N PHE A 300 6.90 12.40 1.83
CA PHE A 300 8.22 11.92 2.18
C PHE A 300 8.43 12.00 3.68
N ILE A 301 9.11 11.00 4.23
CA ILE A 301 9.74 11.05 5.54
C ILE A 301 11.23 10.94 5.28
N TYR A 302 11.99 11.95 5.69
CA TYR A 302 13.43 12.01 5.45
C TYR A 302 14.13 12.76 6.57
N HIS A 303 15.39 12.41 6.79
CA HIS A 303 16.27 13.07 7.73
C HIS A 303 17.09 14.13 7.00
N VAL A 304 17.30 15.29 7.64
CA VAL A 304 18.16 16.35 7.14
C VAL A 304 18.97 16.94 8.29
N GLU A 305 20.28 17.07 8.09
CA GLU A 305 21.15 17.83 9.00
C GLU A 305 21.27 19.28 8.53
N THR A 306 20.63 20.19 9.28
CA THR A 306 20.69 21.64 9.03
C THR A 306 20.63 22.41 10.35
N GLU A 307 21.17 23.62 10.38
CA GLU A 307 21.12 24.49 11.56
C GLU A 307 19.68 24.91 11.90
N ASN A 308 18.86 25.16 10.88
CA ASN A 308 17.46 25.56 11.07
C ASN A 308 16.60 25.28 9.83
N ILE A 309 15.82 24.20 9.89
CA ILE A 309 14.93 23.79 8.81
C ILE A 309 13.83 24.82 8.49
N TYR A 310 13.37 25.59 9.48
CA TYR A 310 12.33 26.60 9.23
C TYR A 310 12.87 27.77 8.42
N LYS A 311 14.09 28.24 8.70
CA LYS A 311 14.75 29.27 7.86
C LYS A 311 14.93 28.78 6.44
N ASP A 312 15.24 27.50 6.29
CA ASP A 312 15.41 26.85 5.00
C ASP A 312 14.12 26.76 4.17
N MET A 313 12.96 26.70 4.82
CA MET A 313 11.65 26.63 4.19
C MET A 313 11.07 27.99 3.79
N VAL A 314 11.59 29.11 4.33
CA VAL A 314 11.05 30.48 4.13
C VAL A 314 11.54 31.12 2.82
N LYS A 315 11.64 30.35 1.74
CA LYS A 315 12.05 30.89 0.43
C LYS A 315 10.87 31.34 -0.42
#